data_AF-I5C0H3-F1
#
_entry.id   AF-I5C0H3-F1
#
_cell.length_a   1.000
_cell.length_b   1.000
_cell.length_c   1.000
_cell.angle_alpha   90.00
_cell.angle_beta   90.00
_cell.angle_gamma   90.00
#
_symmetry.space_group_name_H-M   'P 1'
#
loop_
_entity.id
_entity.type
_entity.pdbx_description
1 polymer ?
#
loop_
_entity_poly.entity_id
_entity_poly.type
_entity_poly.pdbx_seq_one_letter_code
_entity_poly.pdbx_strand_id
1 'polypeptide(L)' 'MVGFQTKLKYGEQTHIFRMIPGLENAEFARLGGLHRNTYLNSPTLLDGTLQLKSRPGLRFAGQITGCEGYVESAPWV' A
#
# COMPACT_ATOMS: atom_id res chain seq x y z
N MET A 1 7.04 -9.76 -7.46
CA MET A 1 8.09 -10.16 -6.49
C MET A 1 7.79 -9.53 -5.14
N VAL A 2 7.95 -10.27 -4.04
CA VAL A 2 7.67 -9.77 -2.67
C VAL A 2 8.79 -8.81 -2.26
N GLY A 3 8.45 -7.61 -1.79
CA GLY A 3 9.42 -6.61 -1.31
C GLY A 3 10.10 -5.76 -2.38
N PHE A 4 9.61 -5.79 -3.63
CA PHE A 4 10.18 -5.05 -4.77
C PHE A 4 9.28 -3.88 -5.21
N GLN A 5 8.70 -3.15 -4.25
CA GLN A 5 7.94 -1.92 -4.54
C GLN A 5 8.88 -0.86 -5.12
N THR A 6 8.53 -0.24 -6.24
CA THR A 6 9.45 0.66 -6.97
C THR A 6 8.73 1.73 -7.80
N LYS A 7 9.42 2.87 -8.00
CA LYS A 7 9.03 3.94 -8.95
C LYS A 7 9.78 3.86 -10.29
N LEU A 8 10.63 2.84 -10.50
CA LEU A 8 11.41 2.69 -11.72
C LEU A 8 10.49 2.48 -12.93
N LYS A 9 10.94 2.95 -14.10
CA LYS A 9 10.29 2.63 -15.37
C LYS A 9 10.35 1.12 -15.62
N TYR A 10 9.39 0.59 -16.35
CA TYR A 10 9.28 -0.85 -16.61
C TYR A 10 10.53 -1.46 -17.26
N GLY A 11 11.18 -0.77 -18.20
CA GLY A 11 12.43 -1.25 -18.80
C GLY A 11 13.55 -1.48 -17.77
N GLU A 12 13.71 -0.54 -16.83
CA GLU A 12 14.72 -0.65 -15.76
C GLU A 12 14.39 -1.77 -14.77
N GLN A 13 13.10 -1.97 -14.47
CA GLN A 13 12.67 -3.09 -13.63
C GLN A 13 13.03 -4.43 -14.26
N THR A 14 12.72 -4.62 -15.55
CA THR A 14 13.06 -5.86 -16.26
C THR A 14 14.56 -6.08 -16.31
N HIS A 15 15.35 -5.02 -16.59
CA HIS A 15 16.81 -5.12 -16.63
C HIS A 15 17.37 -5.56 -15.27
N ILE A 16 16.99 -4.88 -14.19
CA ILE A 16 17.49 -5.17 -12.84
C ILE A 16 17.05 -6.55 -12.36
N PHE A 17 15.80 -6.94 -12.60
CA PHE A 17 15.30 -8.24 -12.14
C PHE A 17 15.99 -9.41 -12.85
N ARG A 18 16.43 -9.24 -14.10
CA ARG A 18 17.22 -10.25 -14.82
C ARG A 18 18.67 -10.37 -14.35
N MET A 19 19.17 -9.42 -13.55
CA MET A 19 20.47 -9.55 -12.90
C MET A 19 20.43 -10.48 -11.67
N ILE A 20 19.24 -10.86 -11.22
CA ILE A 20 19.08 -11.79 -10.09
C ILE A 20 19.30 -13.21 -10.61
N PRO A 21 20.22 -13.99 -10.01
CA PRO A 21 20.46 -15.38 -10.42
C PRO A 21 19.16 -16.21 -10.43
N GLY A 22 18.93 -16.91 -11.54
CA GLY A 22 17.71 -17.69 -11.78
C GLY A 22 16.54 -16.92 -12.42
N LEU A 23 16.67 -15.61 -12.66
CA LEU A 23 15.67 -14.78 -13.35
C LEU A 23 16.17 -14.22 -14.70
N GLU A 24 17.31 -14.67 -15.20
CA GLU A 24 17.99 -14.12 -16.39
C GLU A 24 17.07 -14.13 -17.62
N ASN A 25 16.28 -15.20 -17.76
CA ASN A 25 15.34 -15.40 -18.86
C ASN A 25 13.87 -15.28 -18.43
N ALA A 26 13.60 -14.73 -17.25
CA ALA A 26 12.24 -14.62 -16.74
C ALA A 26 11.38 -13.69 -17.60
N GLU A 27 10.11 -14.08 -17.78
CA GLU A 27 9.05 -13.24 -18.31
C GLU A 27 8.20 -12.71 -17.16
N PHE A 28 8.07 -11.38 -17.07
CA PHE A 28 7.35 -10.73 -15.98
C PHE A 28 5.91 -10.41 -16.43
N ALA A 29 4.93 -11.20 -15.98
CA ALA A 29 3.52 -10.98 -16.28
C ALA A 29 2.98 -9.63 -15.75
N ARG A 30 3.57 -9.10 -14.68
CA ARG A 30 3.26 -7.78 -14.12
C ARG A 30 4.49 -7.18 -13.43
N LEU A 31 4.77 -5.92 -13.74
CA LEU A 31 5.86 -5.15 -13.13
C LEU A 31 5.34 -4.30 -11.96
N GLY A 32 6.27 -3.92 -11.09
CA GLY A 32 5.99 -3.14 -9.89
C GLY A 32 5.52 -1.73 -10.22
N GLY A 33 4.69 -1.19 -9.34
CA GLY A 33 4.27 0.20 -9.37
C GLY A 33 4.16 0.73 -7.96
N LEU A 34 4.31 2.04 -7.82
CA LEU A 34 4.01 2.74 -6.58
C LEU A 34 2.98 3.82 -6.88
N HIS A 35 1.91 3.81 -6.11
CA HIS A 35 0.78 4.71 -6.26
C HIS A 35 0.74 5.69 -5.10
N ARG A 36 0.16 6.87 -5.32
CA ARG A 36 -0.10 7.81 -4.24
C ARG A 36 -1.36 7.37 -3.49
N ASN A 37 -1.24 7.17 -2.18
CA ASN A 37 -2.38 6.99 -1.29
C ASN A 37 -2.64 8.30 -0.53
N THR A 38 -3.91 8.68 -0.44
CA THR A 38 -4.37 9.77 0.43
C THR A 38 -4.94 9.15 1.69
N TYR A 39 -4.46 9.59 2.85
CA TYR A 39 -4.85 9.05 4.16
C TYR A 39 -4.91 10.16 5.22
N LEU A 40 -5.61 9.88 6.30
CA LEU A 40 -5.67 10.75 7.48
C LEU A 40 -4.49 10.48 8.41
N ASN A 41 -3.97 11.52 9.06
CA ASN A 41 -3.12 11.35 10.23
C ASN A 41 -3.97 10.89 11.43
N SER A 42 -4.35 9.61 11.41
CA SER A 42 -5.34 9.02 12.32
C SER A 42 -5.00 9.14 13.80
N PRO A 43 -3.76 8.92 14.27
CA PRO A 43 -3.42 9.10 15.69
C PRO A 43 -3.71 10.52 16.22
N THR A 44 -3.52 11.52 15.36
CA THR A 44 -3.80 12.91 15.69
C THR A 44 -5.29 13.22 15.61
N LEU A 45 -5.98 12.79 14.54
CA LEU A 45 -7.34 13.23 14.20
C LEU A 45 -8.46 12.34 14.75
N LEU A 46 -8.21 11.03 14.89
CA LEU A 46 -9.21 10.04 15.27
C LEU A 46 -8.97 9.52 16.69
N ASP A 47 -10.04 9.14 17.38
CA ASP A 47 -9.95 8.40 18.64
C ASP A 47 -9.78 6.88 18.43
N GLY A 48 -9.67 6.12 19.52
CA GLY A 48 -9.49 4.66 19.47
C GLY A 48 -10.66 3.88 18.85
N THR A 49 -11.78 4.54 18.57
CA THR A 49 -12.95 3.96 17.88
C THR A 49 -13.05 4.40 16.42
N LEU A 50 -11.99 5.04 15.90
CA LEU A 50 -11.89 5.63 14.56
C LEU A 50 -12.91 6.75 14.30
N GLN A 51 -13.39 7.41 15.37
CA GLN A 51 -14.24 8.59 15.28
C GLN A 51 -13.41 9.87 15.21
N LEU A 52 -13.83 10.84 14.41
CA LEU A 52 -13.17 12.14 14.31
C LEU A 52 -13.36 12.94 15.59
N LYS A 53 -12.24 13.34 16.24
CA LYS A 53 -12.27 14.07 17.52
C LYS A 53 -13.06 15.38 17.45
N SER A 54 -13.01 16.08 16.31
CA SER A 54 -13.70 17.37 16.11
C SER A 54 -15.17 17.25 15.71
N ARG A 55 -15.65 16.05 15.31
CA ARG A 55 -17.03 15.84 14.87
C ARG A 55 -17.57 14.49 15.38
N PRO A 56 -18.23 14.49 16.55
CA PRO A 56 -18.91 13.31 17.06
C PRO A 56 -19.89 12.71 16.04
N GLY A 57 -19.93 11.39 15.94
CA GLY A 57 -20.77 10.66 14.99
C GLY A 57 -20.19 10.47 13.59
N LEU A 58 -19.05 11.10 13.24
CA LEU A 58 -18.33 10.83 12.00
C LEU A 58 -17.18 9.84 12.22
N ARG A 59 -17.24 8.68 11.57
CA ARG A 59 -16.23 7.61 11.66
C ARG A 59 -15.59 7.32 10.32
N PHE A 60 -14.33 6.86 10.36
CA PHE A 60 -13.57 6.44 9.20
C PHE A 60 -13.15 4.97 9.35
N ALA A 61 -13.02 4.26 8.23
CA ALA A 61 -12.57 2.87 8.18
C ALA A 61 -11.89 2.58 6.84
N GLY A 62 -11.10 1.51 6.79
CA GLY A 62 -10.32 1.14 5.61
C GLY A 62 -9.11 2.04 5.37
N GLN A 63 -8.49 1.90 4.20
CA GLN A 63 -7.21 2.54 3.84
C GLN A 63 -7.11 4.05 4.12
N ILE A 64 -8.23 4.77 4.15
CA ILE A 64 -8.27 6.21 4.49
C ILE A 64 -7.77 6.49 5.93
N THR A 65 -7.82 5.50 6.83
CA THR A 65 -7.28 5.61 8.19
C THR A 65 -5.76 5.34 8.24
N GLY A 66 -5.13 5.05 7.11
CA GLY A 66 -3.70 4.75 7.01
C GLY A 66 -3.34 3.28 7.23
N CYS A 67 -4.33 2.38 7.35
CA CYS A 67 -4.06 0.95 7.24
C CYS A 67 -3.75 0.56 5.80
N GLU A 68 -2.91 -0.47 5.63
CA GLU A 68 -2.53 -1.03 4.34
C GLU A 68 -2.92 -2.50 4.36
N GLY A 69 -3.54 -2.99 3.28
CA GLY A 69 -4.00 -4.37 3.19
C GLY A 69 -5.49 -4.56 3.51
N TYR A 70 -6.05 -5.67 2.99
CA TYR A 70 -7.48 -5.96 3.08
C TYR A 70 -7.93 -6.36 4.49
N VAL A 71 -7.08 -7.08 5.22
CA VAL A 71 -7.39 -7.58 6.58
C VAL A 71 -7.48 -6.40 7.54
N GLU A 72 -6.52 -5.49 7.46
CA GLU A 72 -6.42 -4.28 8.25
C GLU A 72 -7.50 -3.26 7.87
N SER A 73 -8.02 -3.33 6.65
CA SER A 73 -9.09 -2.47 6.16
C SER A 73 -10.50 -2.93 6.56
N ALA A 74 -10.67 -4.17 6.99
CA ALA A 74 -11.96 -4.77 7.35
C ALA A 74 -11.94 -5.31 8.80
N PRO A 75 -11.98 -4.44 9.83
CA PRO A 75 -11.88 -4.86 11.23
C PRO A 75 -13.17 -5.51 11.79
N TRP A 76 -13.94 -6.23 10.97
CA TRP A 76 -15.19 -6.92 11.36
C TRP A 76 -15.21 -8.39 10.93
N VAL A 77 -14.07 -9.08 11.08
CA VAL A 77 -14.00 -10.55 11.12
C VAL A 77 -13.56 -10.96 12.51
#